data_AF-A0AAW0L1V5-F1
#
_entry.id   AF-A0AAW0L1V5-F1
#
_cell.length_a   1.000
_cell.length_b   1.000
_cell.length_c   1.000
_cell.angle_alpha   90.00
_cell.angle_beta   90.00
_cell.angle_gamma   90.00
#
_symmetry.space_group_name_H-M   'P 1'
#
loop_
_entity.id
_entity.type
_entity.pdbx_description
1 polymer ?
#
loop_
_entity_poly.entity_id
_entity_poly.type
_entity_poly.pdbx_seq_one_letter_code
_entity_poly.pdbx_strand_id
1 'polypeptide(L)'
;RKEVKTWIATRKSICKTFHSFVAGKNGTVILKTSLPLKFVTKAEQMRECLRSLKRNHQNDGARVRRAFETLLIYVGNIAKNPDEEKFRKIRLTNPLFQDRVGNLRGGMEFLELCGFERTEGDEFLYLPDDKVDMEILNTAGSELKSAMTNPFFGLLSV
;
A
#
# COMPACT_ATOMS: atom_id res chain seq x y z
N ARG A 1 11.54 -24.14 -50.39
CA ARG A 1 10.12 -23.67 -50.51
C ARG A 1 9.12 -24.46 -49.63
N LYS A 2 9.56 -25.23 -48.60
CA LYS A 2 8.66 -25.93 -47.65
C LYS A 2 8.93 -25.62 -46.16
N GLU A 3 9.99 -24.90 -45.80
CA GLU A 3 10.34 -24.68 -44.37
C GLU A 3 9.92 -23.32 -43.80
N VAL A 4 9.48 -22.36 -44.62
CA VAL A 4 9.00 -21.05 -44.12
C VAL A 4 7.53 -21.11 -43.68
N LYS A 5 6.76 -22.09 -44.20
CA LYS A 5 5.31 -22.20 -43.90
C LYS A 5 5.02 -22.78 -42.51
N THR A 6 5.93 -23.57 -41.95
CA THR A 6 5.82 -24.14 -40.59
C THR A 6 6.12 -23.10 -39.50
N TRP A 7 6.93 -22.08 -39.80
CA TRP A 7 7.23 -21.00 -38.83
C TRP A 7 6.06 -20.01 -38.64
N ILE A 8 5.22 -19.83 -39.66
CA ILE A 8 4.07 -18.92 -39.61
C ILE A 8 2.91 -19.54 -38.83
N ALA A 9 2.76 -20.87 -38.86
CA ALA A 9 1.69 -21.58 -38.14
C ALA A 9 1.91 -21.59 -36.61
N THR A 10 3.15 -21.72 -36.14
CA THR A 10 3.46 -21.74 -34.69
C THR A 10 3.40 -20.34 -34.06
N ARG A 11 3.61 -19.28 -34.84
CA ARG A 11 3.55 -17.89 -34.35
C ARG A 11 2.12 -17.35 -34.19
N LYS A 12 1.14 -17.97 -34.86
CA LYS A 12 -0.29 -17.62 -34.73
C LYS A 12 -0.95 -18.07 -33.42
N SER A 13 -0.30 -18.93 -32.63
CA SER A 13 -0.78 -19.27 -31.28
C SER A 13 -0.31 -18.26 -30.21
N ILE A 14 0.79 -17.54 -30.47
CA ILE A 14 1.42 -16.64 -29.48
C ILE A 14 0.91 -15.18 -29.60
N CYS A 15 0.33 -14.78 -30.73
CA CYS A 15 -0.09 -13.40 -30.98
C CYS A 15 -1.58 -13.09 -30.71
N LYS A 16 -2.27 -13.84 -29.83
CA LYS A 16 -3.69 -13.57 -29.52
C LYS A 16 -3.94 -12.69 -28.28
N THR A 17 -2.91 -12.15 -27.63
CA THR A 17 -3.10 -11.48 -26.33
C THR A 17 -2.64 -10.02 -26.25
N PHE A 18 -2.08 -9.38 -27.27
CA PHE A 18 -1.63 -8.00 -27.05
C PHE A 18 -1.58 -7.15 -28.32
N HIS A 19 -2.73 -6.56 -28.67
CA HIS A 19 -2.82 -5.15 -29.05
C HIS A 19 -4.29 -4.79 -29.33
N SER A 20 -4.89 -3.94 -28.50
CA SER A 20 -5.98 -3.09 -28.96
C SER A 20 -5.43 -1.68 -29.04
N PHE A 21 -5.35 -1.23 -30.29
CA PHE A 21 -4.93 0.07 -30.76
C PHE A 21 -6.01 1.09 -30.46
N VAL A 22 -5.69 2.16 -29.71
CA VAL A 22 -6.48 3.39 -29.71
C VAL A 22 -5.52 4.58 -29.82
N ALA A 23 -5.60 5.27 -30.94
CA ALA A 23 -4.94 6.54 -31.21
C ALA A 23 -5.66 7.67 -30.46
N GLY A 24 -4.90 8.45 -29.68
CA GLY A 24 -5.37 9.67 -29.03
C GLY A 24 -4.28 10.74 -29.10
N LYS A 25 -4.55 11.82 -29.84
CA LYS A 25 -3.69 12.99 -29.98
C LYS A 25 -3.79 13.88 -28.73
N ASN A 26 -2.66 14.51 -28.37
CA ASN A 26 -2.49 15.67 -27.47
C ASN A 26 -2.11 15.36 -25.99
N GLY A 27 -0.80 15.40 -25.72
CA GLY A 27 -0.20 16.34 -24.76
C GLY A 27 -0.59 16.29 -23.28
N THR A 28 -0.22 15.22 -22.56
CA THR A 28 0.45 15.25 -21.23
C THR A 28 0.72 13.81 -20.83
N VAL A 29 1.98 13.39 -20.83
CA VAL A 29 2.36 12.03 -20.41
C VAL A 29 2.43 12.01 -18.88
N ILE A 30 1.27 11.98 -18.21
CA ILE A 30 1.21 11.46 -16.84
C ILE A 30 1.41 9.94 -17.00
N LEU A 31 2.63 9.45 -16.76
CA LEU A 31 2.90 8.02 -16.62
C LEU A 31 2.18 7.50 -15.36
N LYS A 32 0.86 7.34 -15.44
CA LYS A 32 0.13 6.37 -14.63
C LYS A 32 0.57 5.01 -15.19
N THR A 33 1.63 4.47 -14.61
CA THR A 33 2.06 3.09 -14.84
C THR A 33 0.93 2.17 -14.35
N SER A 34 0.01 1.86 -15.23
CA SER A 34 -0.98 0.80 -15.05
C SER A 34 -0.27 -0.53 -15.33
N LEU A 35 0.41 -1.09 -14.33
CA LEU A 35 0.86 -2.47 -14.37
C LEU A 35 -0.35 -3.42 -14.24
N PRO A 36 -0.56 -4.36 -15.17
CA PRO A 36 -1.55 -5.39 -15.00
C PRO A 36 -1.00 -6.52 -14.12
N LEU A 37 -1.53 -6.58 -12.89
CA LEU A 37 -1.99 -7.81 -12.23
C LEU A 37 -0.94 -8.88 -11.84
N LYS A 38 -0.54 -8.85 -10.54
CA LYS A 38 -0.65 -9.94 -9.52
C LYS A 38 0.50 -10.13 -8.53
N PHE A 39 1.55 -9.30 -8.54
CA PHE A 39 2.54 -9.30 -7.44
C PHE A 39 3.01 -7.89 -7.12
N VAL A 40 2.09 -6.98 -6.80
CA VAL A 40 2.51 -5.82 -5.99
C VAL A 40 2.72 -6.38 -4.59
N THR A 41 3.96 -6.49 -4.17
CA THR A 41 4.31 -6.92 -2.82
C THR A 41 3.59 -6.04 -1.80
N LYS A 42 3.19 -6.58 -0.65
CA LYS A 42 2.53 -5.77 0.40
C LYS A 42 3.36 -4.52 0.75
N ALA A 43 4.69 -4.61 0.68
CA ALA A 43 5.62 -3.51 0.83
C ALA A 43 5.40 -2.35 -0.17
N GLU A 44 5.19 -2.66 -1.45
CA GLU A 44 4.92 -1.65 -2.47
C GLU A 44 3.58 -0.95 -2.24
N GLN A 45 2.55 -1.70 -1.82
CA GLN A 45 1.25 -1.14 -1.48
C GLN A 45 1.36 -0.20 -0.28
N MET A 46 2.12 -0.59 0.75
CA MET A 46 2.42 0.26 1.91
C MET A 46 3.14 1.55 1.49
N ARG A 47 4.15 1.45 0.61
CA ARG A 47 4.84 2.63 0.07
C ARG A 47 3.90 3.57 -0.68
N GLU A 48 2.98 3.02 -1.46
CA GLU A 48 1.99 3.83 -2.17
C GLU A 48 1.01 4.52 -1.20
N CYS A 49 0.53 3.83 -0.17
CA CYS A 49 -0.31 4.44 0.88
C CYS A 49 0.41 5.62 1.55
N LEU A 50 1.66 5.43 1.96
CA LEU A 50 2.47 6.46 2.61
C LEU A 50 2.79 7.63 1.66
N ARG A 51 3.06 7.35 0.38
CA ARG A 51 3.28 8.35 -0.68
C ARG A 51 2.02 9.18 -0.93
N SER A 52 0.87 8.52 -1.06
CA SER A 52 -0.44 9.17 -1.22
C SER A 52 -0.75 10.07 -0.03
N LEU A 53 -0.52 9.58 1.20
CA LEU A 53 -0.74 10.36 2.42
C LEU A 53 0.13 11.64 2.44
N LYS A 54 1.41 11.54 2.07
CA LYS A 54 2.30 12.70 1.95
C LYS A 54 1.88 13.67 0.85
N ARG A 55 1.41 13.17 -0.30
CA ARG A 55 0.94 13.98 -1.45
C ARG A 55 -0.40 14.67 -1.21
N ASN A 56 -1.29 14.08 -0.43
CA ASN A 56 -2.59 14.68 -0.12
C ASN A 56 -2.48 15.79 0.93
N HIS A 57 -1.44 15.77 1.76
CA HIS A 57 -1.25 16.69 2.88
C HIS A 57 0.11 17.42 2.82
N GLN A 58 0.52 17.85 1.62
CA GLN A 58 1.83 18.50 1.37
C GLN A 58 2.02 19.78 2.19
N ASN A 59 0.92 20.49 2.46
CA ASN A 59 0.91 21.73 3.23
C ASN A 59 0.93 21.50 4.75
N ASP A 60 0.63 20.28 5.21
CA ASP A 60 0.51 19.93 6.62
C ASP A 60 1.49 18.81 7.00
N GLY A 61 2.78 19.02 6.73
CA GLY A 61 3.83 18.03 7.02
C GLY A 61 3.87 17.58 8.50
N ALA A 62 3.50 18.47 9.44
CA ALA A 62 3.37 18.12 10.85
C ALA A 62 2.26 17.10 11.11
N ARG A 63 1.13 17.19 10.40
CA ARG A 63 0.01 16.24 10.52
C ARG A 63 0.40 14.88 9.94
N VAL A 64 1.05 14.86 8.78
CA VAL A 64 1.60 13.64 8.16
C VAL A 64 2.58 12.94 9.10
N ARG A 65 3.49 13.70 9.71
CA ARG A 65 4.46 13.14 10.65
C ARG A 65 3.79 12.50 11.87
N ARG A 66 2.81 13.17 12.49
CA ARG A 66 2.04 12.61 13.63
C ARG A 66 1.28 11.35 13.25
N ALA A 67 0.76 11.29 12.01
CA ALA A 67 0.10 10.10 11.48
C ALA A 67 1.07 8.92 11.41
N PHE A 68 2.24 9.13 10.81
CA PHE A 68 3.28 8.09 10.70
C PHE A 68 3.78 7.64 12.06
N GLU A 69 3.98 8.57 13.01
CA GLU A 69 4.33 8.23 14.39
C GLU A 69 3.27 7.35 15.04
N THR A 70 2.00 7.67 14.84
CA THR A 70 0.87 6.90 15.41
C THR A 70 0.75 5.52 14.77
N LEU A 71 0.89 5.42 13.45
CA LEU A 71 0.93 4.13 12.73
C LEU A 71 2.10 3.26 13.20
N LEU A 72 3.28 3.86 13.39
CA LEU A 72 4.47 3.15 13.86
C LEU A 72 4.28 2.64 15.29
N ILE A 73 3.58 3.38 16.16
CA ILE A 73 3.23 2.92 17.50
C ILE A 73 2.34 1.67 17.43
N TYR A 74 1.31 1.65 16.58
CA TYR A 74 0.42 0.49 16.45
C TYR A 74 1.17 -0.76 15.98
N VAL A 75 1.88 -0.65 14.84
CA VAL A 75 2.66 -1.75 14.27
C VAL A 75 3.78 -2.18 15.23
N GLY A 76 4.49 -1.22 15.81
CA GLY A 76 5.62 -1.47 16.70
C GLY A 76 5.22 -2.09 18.04
N ASN A 77 4.04 -1.77 18.58
CA ASN A 77 3.55 -2.39 19.80
C ASN A 77 3.20 -3.87 19.57
N ILE A 78 2.56 -4.19 18.45
CA ILE A 78 2.20 -5.57 18.07
C ILE A 78 3.47 -6.38 17.77
N ALA A 79 4.41 -5.81 17.01
CA ALA A 79 5.67 -6.50 16.69
C ALA A 79 6.52 -6.80 17.95
N LYS A 80 6.40 -5.98 19.01
CA LYS A 80 7.07 -6.22 20.30
C LYS A 80 6.34 -7.20 21.19
N ASN A 81 5.01 -7.11 21.24
CA ASN A 81 4.17 -7.92 22.13
C ASN A 81 2.94 -8.41 21.35
N PRO A 82 3.09 -9.46 20.52
CA PRO A 82 2.00 -9.94 19.67
C PRO A 82 0.89 -10.60 20.47
N ASP A 83 1.18 -11.17 21.65
CA ASP A 83 0.22 -11.87 22.53
C ASP A 83 -0.78 -10.94 23.21
N GLU A 84 -0.46 -9.64 23.27
CA GLU A 84 -1.23 -8.68 24.02
C GLU A 84 -2.40 -8.13 23.21
N GLU A 85 -3.62 -8.55 23.56
CA GLU A 85 -4.85 -8.21 22.83
C GLU A 85 -5.16 -6.71 22.80
N LYS A 86 -4.78 -5.94 23.83
CA LYS A 86 -4.99 -4.47 23.82
C LYS A 86 -4.26 -3.76 22.69
N PHE A 87 -3.17 -4.34 22.16
CA PHE A 87 -2.45 -3.77 21.02
C PHE A 87 -3.03 -4.22 19.68
N ARG A 88 -3.74 -5.35 19.66
CA ARG A 88 -4.45 -5.88 18.49
C ARG A 88 -5.81 -5.21 18.26
N LYS A 89 -6.30 -4.40 19.20
CA LYS A 89 -7.61 -3.72 19.12
C LYS A 89 -7.46 -2.20 19.17
N ILE A 90 -7.98 -1.52 18.15
CA ILE A 90 -8.00 -0.05 18.05
C ILE A 90 -9.46 0.43 18.03
N ARG A 91 -9.76 1.47 18.81
CA ARG A 91 -11.09 2.10 18.83
C ARG A 91 -11.19 3.16 17.74
N LEU A 92 -12.08 2.97 16.77
CA LEU A 92 -12.33 3.94 15.70
C LEU A 92 -13.04 5.19 16.23
N THR A 93 -13.80 5.09 17.32
CA THR A 93 -14.44 6.24 17.98
C THR A 93 -13.47 7.18 18.72
N ASN A 94 -12.20 6.78 18.88
CA ASN A 94 -11.22 7.63 19.56
C ASN A 94 -10.88 8.86 18.69
N PRO A 95 -11.12 10.09 19.18
CA PRO A 95 -10.89 11.31 18.39
C PRO A 95 -9.42 11.48 17.99
N LEU A 96 -8.47 10.99 18.81
CA LEU A 96 -7.04 11.02 18.47
C LEU A 96 -6.72 10.09 17.31
N PHE A 97 -7.37 8.93 17.24
CA PHE A 97 -7.22 8.02 16.10
C PHE A 97 -7.80 8.65 14.84
N GLN A 98 -9.01 9.20 14.93
CA GLN A 98 -9.68 9.84 13.78
C GLN A 98 -8.89 11.02 13.25
N ASP A 99 -8.41 11.93 14.10
CA ASP A 99 -7.64 13.09 13.67
C ASP A 99 -6.33 12.71 12.95
N ARG A 100 -5.63 11.69 13.48
CA ARG A 100 -4.28 11.31 13.05
C ARG A 100 -4.24 10.26 11.95
N VAL A 101 -5.18 9.33 11.89
CA VAL A 101 -5.14 8.17 10.97
C VAL A 101 -6.47 7.99 10.25
N GLY A 102 -7.60 8.00 10.98
CA GLY A 102 -8.92 7.74 10.42
C GLY A 102 -9.36 8.73 9.33
N ASN A 103 -9.05 10.02 9.50
CA ASN A 103 -9.36 11.08 8.55
C ASN A 103 -8.33 11.22 7.41
N LEU A 104 -7.25 10.43 7.42
CA LEU A 104 -6.21 10.51 6.40
C LEU A 104 -6.37 9.39 5.37
N ARG A 105 -6.58 9.79 4.12
CA ARG A 105 -6.64 8.86 2.98
C ARG A 105 -5.28 8.18 2.80
N GLY A 106 -5.24 6.87 3.03
CA GLY A 106 -4.03 6.04 3.09
C GLY A 106 -3.68 5.52 4.49
N GLY A 107 -4.17 6.14 5.57
CA GLY A 107 -3.94 5.69 6.95
C GLY A 107 -4.70 4.40 7.28
N MET A 108 -6.00 4.37 6.94
CA MET A 108 -6.83 3.17 7.09
C MET A 108 -6.37 2.03 6.17
N GLU A 109 -6.10 2.34 4.89
CA GLU A 109 -5.59 1.36 3.92
C GLU A 109 -4.28 0.72 4.41
N PHE A 110 -3.38 1.50 5.01
CA PHE A 110 -2.14 0.97 5.56
C PHE A 110 -2.37 -0.05 6.70
N LEU A 111 -3.34 0.21 7.59
CA LEU A 111 -3.68 -0.72 8.65
C LEU A 111 -4.29 -2.01 8.08
N GLU A 112 -5.17 -1.91 7.10
CA GLU A 112 -5.74 -3.07 6.40
C GLU A 112 -4.65 -3.92 5.74
N LEU A 113 -3.63 -3.30 5.14
CA LEU A 113 -2.47 -4.00 4.58
C LEU A 113 -1.62 -4.73 5.63
N CYS A 114 -1.58 -4.21 6.86
CA CYS A 114 -0.94 -4.86 8.00
C CYS A 114 -1.76 -6.04 8.54
N GLY A 115 -2.98 -6.27 8.03
CA GLY A 115 -3.86 -7.38 8.41
C GLY A 115 -5.01 -6.99 9.35
N PHE A 116 -5.16 -5.71 9.67
CA PHE A 116 -6.26 -5.25 10.50
C PHE A 116 -7.60 -5.34 9.76
N GLU A 117 -8.63 -5.72 10.50
CA GLU A 117 -9.99 -5.89 9.98
C GLU A 117 -10.96 -4.98 10.73
N ARG A 118 -11.93 -4.44 9.99
CA ARG A 118 -13.01 -3.64 10.57
C ARG A 118 -14.09 -4.58 11.08
N THR A 119 -14.56 -4.35 12.30
CA THR A 119 -15.69 -5.10 12.86
C THR A 119 -17.01 -4.64 12.24
N GLU A 120 -18.03 -5.52 12.20
CA GLU A 120 -19.41 -5.14 11.85
C GLU A 120 -19.87 -3.99 12.75
N GLY A 121 -19.97 -2.80 12.17
CA GLY A 121 -20.31 -1.55 12.86
C GLY A 121 -19.25 -0.45 12.78
N ASP A 122 -18.06 -0.72 12.22
CA ASP A 122 -16.96 0.27 12.08
C ASP A 122 -16.60 0.99 13.41
N GLU A 123 -16.84 0.33 14.54
CA GLU A 123 -16.50 0.87 15.87
C GLU A 123 -15.07 0.53 16.29
N PHE A 124 -14.59 -0.64 15.87
CA PHE A 124 -13.28 -1.16 16.23
C PHE A 124 -12.56 -1.72 15.00
N LEU A 125 -11.24 -1.60 15.07
CA LEU A 125 -10.32 -2.25 14.15
C LEU A 125 -9.55 -3.31 14.94
N TYR A 126 -9.58 -4.55 14.49
CA TYR A 126 -9.01 -5.70 15.18
C TYR A 126 -8.01 -6.45 14.28
N LEU A 127 -6.90 -6.88 14.85
CA LEU A 127 -5.93 -7.75 14.18
C LEU A 127 -6.02 -9.16 14.79
N PRO A 128 -6.58 -10.15 14.07
CA PRO A 128 -6.56 -11.55 14.51
C PRO A 128 -5.13 -12.05 14.68
N ASP A 129 -4.89 -12.87 15.70
CA ASP A 129 -3.58 -13.50 15.94
C ASP A 129 -3.14 -14.39 14.77
N ASP A 130 -4.08 -15.10 14.13
CA ASP A 130 -3.82 -15.87 12.91
C ASP A 130 -3.31 -15.03 11.73
N LYS A 131 -3.60 -13.72 11.73
CA LYS A 131 -3.21 -12.78 10.66
C LYS A 131 -1.99 -11.94 11.01
N VAL A 132 -1.40 -12.14 12.20
CA VAL A 132 -0.18 -11.43 12.61
C VAL A 132 1.01 -12.00 11.84
N ASP A 133 1.36 -11.32 10.75
CA ASP A 133 2.57 -11.63 9.98
C ASP A 133 3.71 -10.69 10.40
N MET A 134 4.67 -11.25 11.16
CA MET A 134 5.83 -10.50 11.64
C MET A 134 6.69 -9.94 10.52
N GLU A 135 6.76 -10.58 9.35
CA GLU A 135 7.50 -10.06 8.21
C GLU A 135 6.86 -8.78 7.68
N ILE A 136 5.53 -8.79 7.58
CA ILE A 136 4.73 -7.64 7.14
C ILE A 136 4.80 -6.51 8.15
N LEU A 137 4.71 -6.78 9.45
CA LEU A 137 4.83 -5.76 10.48
C LEU A 137 6.23 -5.14 10.53
N ASN A 138 7.28 -5.95 10.39
CA ASN A 138 8.65 -5.43 10.33
C ASN A 138 8.88 -4.57 9.07
N THR A 139 8.37 -5.03 7.93
CA THR A 139 8.41 -4.27 6.67
C THR A 139 7.66 -2.95 6.82
N ALA A 140 6.43 -2.96 7.32
CA ALA A 140 5.61 -1.79 7.60
C ALA A 140 6.34 -0.79 8.50
N GLY A 141 6.95 -1.26 9.59
CA GLY A 141 7.72 -0.43 10.50
C GLY A 141 8.96 0.19 9.86
N SER A 142 9.67 -0.56 9.00
CA SER A 142 10.83 -0.07 8.26
C SER A 142 10.44 1.00 7.22
N GLU A 143 9.35 0.77 6.48
CA GLU A 143 8.82 1.70 5.49
C GLU A 143 8.34 3.00 6.16
N LEU A 144 7.65 2.91 7.30
CA LEU A 144 7.24 4.09 8.10
C LEU A 144 8.44 4.90 8.58
N LYS A 145 9.45 4.23 9.16
CA LYS A 145 10.68 4.91 9.60
C LYS A 145 11.39 5.58 8.43
N SER A 146 11.49 4.87 7.30
CA SER A 146 12.08 5.41 6.07
C SER A 146 11.30 6.62 5.56
N ALA A 147 9.96 6.59 5.63
CA ALA A 147 9.11 7.72 5.24
C ALA A 147 9.30 8.96 6.10
N MET A 148 9.60 8.77 7.38
CA MET A 148 9.83 9.85 8.33
C MET A 148 11.24 10.43 8.24
N THR A 149 12.26 9.60 7.99
CA THR A 149 13.67 10.03 7.98
C THR A 149 14.16 10.44 6.59
N ASN A 150 13.58 9.90 5.51
CA ASN A 150 14.03 10.15 4.14
C ASN A 150 13.15 11.22 3.45
N PRO A 151 13.72 12.39 3.09
CA PRO A 151 13.02 13.42 2.32
C PRO A 151 12.47 12.91 0.98
N PHE A 152 13.17 11.97 0.35
CA PHE A 152 12.88 11.41 -0.97
C PHE A 152 12.02 10.13 -0.93
N PHE A 153 11.45 9.79 0.23
CA PHE A 153 10.59 8.62 0.35
C PHE A 153 9.50 8.59 -0.73
N GLY A 154 9.45 7.48 -1.49
CA GLY A 154 8.51 7.29 -2.58
C GLY A 154 8.85 8.02 -3.90
N LEU A 155 9.97 8.74 -4.01
CA LEU A 155 10.35 9.38 -5.28
C LEU A 155 11.08 8.42 -6.24
N LEU A 156 11.78 7.43 -5.68
CA LEU A 156 12.55 6.43 -6.39
C LEU A 156 11.94 5.06 -6.07
N SER A 157 10.99 4.62 -6.88
CA SER A 157 10.70 3.18 -6.97
C SER A 157 11.38 2.71 -8.24
N VAL A 158 12.53 2.06 -8.06
CA VAL A 158 13.23 1.28 -9.10
C VAL A 158 12.50 -0.01 -9.38
#